data_AF-A0A8C6YJH3-F1
#
_entry.id   AF-A0A8C6YJH3-F1
#
_cell.length_a   1.000
_cell.length_b   1.000
_cell.length_c   1.000
_cell.angle_alpha   90.00
_cell.angle_beta   90.00
_cell.angle_gamma   90.00
#
_symmetry.space_group_name_H-M   'P 1'
#
loop_
_entity.id
_entity.type
_entity.pdbx_description
1 polymer ?
#
loop_
_entity_poly.entity_id
_entity_poly.type
_entity_poly.pdbx_seq_one_letter_code
_entity_poly.pdbx_strand_id
1 'polypeptide(L)'
;QCKLWGSLRCPPGLVPLSWRPARQIPPVLCLKLLQPRAASGTEQRVLEAMRVAAVPCVHQALSGARASLPGSLAARLYLRKGLEVKEKFLEDSEKFYGAKPVTLSGNSEHDLVAINKWVEGATHGQIPTFLRQLPADTVMLLLSAIHFHGFWRNKFDASLTGPDIFHLDNNFMVPVEMMKAQKYSLSWFTLESLDIQVAKFPFKGNMSFLAIVPNQFTWNVSHVLENFPYERLRSLFPKEIPTTVKIPKLKVDYHLELNKVLSQMGLQELFTNPDLQKITEEPLFVSSIQHQSALELKEDGVEASAATSIMLSRSLSAFSLDRPFLFIIFDEETGIPLFIGSIQNPNPSAAPQMKEPQDSHNATDVTDVPGFPFQGSY
;
A
#
# COMPACT_ATOMS: atom_id res chain seq x y z
N GLN A 1 18.98 48.57 5.80
CA GLN A 1 17.79 48.99 5.04
C GLN A 1 17.11 47.75 4.49
N CYS A 2 15.84 47.55 4.85
CA CYS A 2 14.97 46.47 4.37
C CYS A 2 14.79 46.51 2.84
N LYS A 3 14.69 45.34 2.19
CA LYS A 3 13.54 44.93 1.35
C LYS A 3 13.83 43.67 0.53
N LEU A 4 12.77 42.85 0.39
CA LEU A 4 12.53 41.75 -0.58
C LEU A 4 13.34 40.48 -0.25
N TRP A 5 12.74 39.31 -0.01
CA TRP A 5 11.88 38.57 -0.95
C TRP A 5 10.64 37.96 -0.26
N GLY A 6 9.46 38.44 -0.67
CA GLY A 6 8.25 37.63 -0.72
C GLY A 6 8.16 36.94 -2.09
N SER A 7 7.36 35.87 -2.17
CA SER A 7 7.03 35.16 -3.41
C SER A 7 8.13 34.31 -4.05
N LEU A 8 8.44 33.15 -3.45
CA LEU A 8 8.83 31.98 -4.23
C LEU A 8 7.56 31.19 -4.55
N ARG A 9 6.94 31.50 -5.70
CA ARG A 9 5.99 30.60 -6.35
C ARG A 9 6.79 29.39 -6.83
N CYS A 10 6.41 28.19 -6.39
CA CYS A 10 6.94 26.96 -6.97
C CYS A 10 6.50 26.86 -8.44
N PRO A 11 7.42 26.56 -9.37
CA PRO A 11 7.03 26.24 -10.73
C PRO A 11 6.19 24.94 -10.74
N PRO A 12 5.07 24.88 -11.47
CA PRO A 12 4.35 23.63 -11.68
C PRO A 12 5.20 22.72 -12.59
N GLY A 13 5.40 21.46 -12.20
CA GLY A 13 5.89 20.42 -13.11
C GLY A 13 7.30 19.87 -12.89
N LEU A 14 7.77 19.70 -11.65
CA LEU A 14 8.98 18.90 -11.38
C LEU A 14 8.61 17.67 -10.53
N VAL A 15 8.34 16.57 -11.22
CA VAL A 15 8.29 15.22 -10.63
C VAL A 15 9.75 14.75 -10.46
N PRO A 16 10.21 14.43 -9.23
CA PRO A 16 11.58 13.93 -9.04
C PRO A 16 11.70 12.49 -9.55
N LEU A 17 12.65 12.25 -10.46
CA LEU A 17 12.94 10.98 -11.14
C LEU A 17 13.77 9.97 -10.28
N SER A 18 13.54 9.87 -8.97
CA SER A 18 14.34 8.96 -8.12
C SER A 18 13.58 8.28 -6.98
N TRP A 19 12.31 7.94 -7.19
CA TRP A 19 11.48 7.27 -6.19
C TRP A 19 11.61 5.75 -6.29
N ARG A 20 12.41 5.16 -5.40
CA ARG A 20 12.41 3.70 -5.21
C ARG A 20 11.10 3.23 -4.56
N PRO A 21 10.54 2.09 -4.98
CA PRO A 21 9.25 1.53 -4.54
C PRO A 21 9.28 0.94 -3.12
N ALA A 22 9.96 1.55 -2.16
CA ALA A 22 10.04 1.07 -0.78
C ALA A 22 9.46 2.06 0.25
N ARG A 23 8.82 3.15 -0.19
CA ARG A 23 8.48 4.28 0.69
C ARG A 23 7.06 4.76 0.42
N GLN A 24 6.17 4.45 1.36
CA GLN A 24 4.79 4.92 1.34
C GLN A 24 4.72 6.38 1.83
N ILE A 25 3.73 7.13 1.33
CA ILE A 25 3.50 8.53 1.71
C ILE A 25 3.26 8.75 3.22
N PRO A 26 2.46 7.93 3.93
CA PRO A 26 2.06 8.24 5.31
C PRO A 26 3.22 8.27 6.32
N PRO A 27 4.15 7.29 6.33
CA PRO A 27 5.36 7.38 7.15
C PRO A 27 6.23 8.61 6.81
N VAL A 28 6.34 8.97 5.53
CA VAL A 28 7.10 10.15 5.09
C VAL A 28 6.46 11.44 5.58
N LEU A 29 5.12 11.54 5.51
CA LEU A 29 4.37 12.69 6.02
C LEU A 29 4.62 12.88 7.52
N CYS A 30 4.58 11.80 8.30
CA CYS A 30 4.83 11.85 9.74
C CYS A 30 6.27 12.21 10.08
N LEU A 31 7.25 11.68 9.36
CA LEU A 31 8.64 12.09 9.57
C LEU A 31 8.88 13.56 9.20
N LYS A 32 8.16 14.07 8.20
CA LYS A 32 8.27 15.48 7.81
C LYS A 32 7.64 16.43 8.83
N LEU A 33 6.68 15.97 9.66
CA LEU A 33 6.19 16.76 10.81
C LEU A 33 7.31 17.15 11.77
N LEU A 34 8.39 16.36 11.86
CA LEU A 34 9.55 16.66 12.70
C LEU A 34 10.48 17.73 12.11
N GLN A 35 10.20 18.24 10.90
CA GLN A 35 11.11 19.10 10.15
C GLN A 35 10.50 20.46 9.77
N PRO A 36 10.60 21.48 10.62
CA PRO A 36 10.44 22.85 10.18
C PRO A 36 11.69 23.34 9.43
N ARG A 37 11.50 23.96 8.27
CA ARG A 37 12.53 24.48 7.31
C ARG A 37 13.79 25.04 8.01
N ALA A 38 14.95 24.36 7.87
CA ALA A 38 16.35 24.86 7.84
C ALA A 38 17.38 23.94 8.55
N ALA A 39 18.41 23.50 7.84
CA ALA A 39 19.35 22.41 8.17
C ALA A 39 19.81 22.30 9.65
N SER A 40 19.20 21.37 10.40
CA SER A 40 19.88 20.67 11.49
C SER A 40 20.44 19.33 11.00
N GLY A 41 21.39 18.72 11.73
CA GLY A 41 21.91 17.38 11.40
C GLY A 41 20.80 16.31 11.37
N THR A 42 19.82 16.42 12.27
CA THR A 42 18.65 15.54 12.31
C THR A 42 17.76 15.72 11.07
N GLU A 43 17.55 16.96 10.61
CA GLU A 43 16.79 17.25 9.39
C GLU A 43 17.44 16.60 8.16
N GLN A 44 18.76 16.76 8.02
CA GLN A 44 19.49 16.21 6.89
C GLN A 44 19.43 14.68 6.87
N ARG A 45 19.63 14.02 8.00
CA ARG A 45 19.54 12.55 8.10
C ARG A 45 18.16 12.02 7.76
N VAL A 46 17.09 12.67 8.22
CA VAL A 46 15.72 12.26 7.87
C VAL A 46 15.46 12.51 6.38
N LEU A 47 15.95 13.59 5.76
CA LEU A 47 15.83 13.81 4.31
C LEU A 47 16.63 12.81 3.48
N GLU A 48 17.84 12.45 3.90
CA GLU A 48 18.69 11.43 3.29
C GLU A 48 18.07 10.04 3.43
N ALA A 49 17.62 9.69 4.64
CA ALA A 49 16.92 8.45 4.93
C ALA A 49 15.61 8.35 4.13
N MET A 50 14.94 9.46 3.83
CA MET A 50 13.76 9.50 2.95
C MET A 50 14.12 9.68 1.46
N ARG A 51 15.38 9.96 1.11
CA ARG A 51 15.88 10.25 -0.25
C ARG A 51 15.11 11.41 -0.92
N VAL A 52 14.60 12.33 -0.10
CA VAL A 52 13.81 13.49 -0.54
C VAL A 52 14.67 14.77 -0.53
N ALA A 53 15.97 14.66 -0.24
CA ALA A 53 16.91 15.78 -0.23
C ALA A 53 16.92 16.58 -1.54
N ALA A 54 16.56 15.94 -2.67
CA ALA A 54 16.51 16.54 -4.00
C ALA A 54 15.16 17.18 -4.37
N VAL A 55 14.14 17.18 -3.49
CA VAL A 55 12.79 17.69 -3.81
C VAL A 55 12.61 19.09 -3.24
N PRO A 56 12.58 20.15 -4.08
CA PRO A 56 12.24 21.48 -3.62
C PRO A 56 10.81 21.48 -3.05
N CYS A 57 10.63 22.00 -1.84
CA CYS A 57 9.31 22.16 -1.20
C CYS A 57 8.53 20.86 -0.93
N VAL A 58 9.20 19.88 -0.33
CA VAL A 58 8.63 18.59 0.14
C VAL A 58 7.26 18.70 0.81
N HIS A 59 7.04 19.71 1.67
CA HIS A 59 5.76 19.91 2.35
C HIS A 59 4.59 20.14 1.39
N GLN A 60 4.81 20.91 0.31
CA GLN A 60 3.77 21.15 -0.69
C GLN A 60 3.53 19.92 -1.56
N ALA A 61 4.58 19.19 -1.91
CA ALA A 61 4.44 17.92 -2.65
C ALA A 61 3.62 16.90 -1.85
N LEU A 62 3.93 16.74 -0.55
CA LEU A 62 3.19 15.84 0.34
C LEU A 62 1.76 16.32 0.60
N SER A 63 1.54 17.62 0.75
CA SER A 63 0.20 18.20 0.88
C SER A 63 -0.64 17.99 -0.38
N GLY A 64 -0.03 18.10 -1.57
CA GLY A 64 -0.70 17.82 -2.84
C GLY A 64 -1.05 16.35 -2.99
N ALA A 65 -0.11 15.45 -2.66
CA ALA A 65 -0.36 14.01 -2.69
C ALA A 65 -1.42 13.55 -1.67
N ARG A 66 -1.55 14.24 -0.53
CA ARG A 66 -2.66 14.02 0.40
C ARG A 66 -4.01 14.36 -0.23
N ALA A 67 -4.08 15.45 -1.00
CA ALA A 67 -5.33 15.90 -1.62
C ALA A 67 -5.80 14.97 -2.76
N SER A 68 -4.89 14.24 -3.40
CA SER A 68 -5.23 13.28 -4.47
C SER A 68 -5.57 11.87 -3.97
N LEU A 69 -5.38 11.58 -2.67
CA LEU A 69 -5.62 10.25 -2.10
C LEU A 69 -7.13 9.94 -1.97
N PRO A 70 -7.65 8.86 -2.58
CA PRO A 70 -9.02 8.40 -2.43
C PRO A 70 -9.10 7.63 -1.11
N GLY A 71 -9.52 8.33 -0.07
CA GLY A 71 -9.59 7.79 1.28
C GLY A 71 -9.36 8.86 2.32
N SER A 72 -8.79 8.47 3.44
CA SER A 72 -8.54 9.36 4.57
C SER A 72 -7.15 9.17 5.12
N LEU A 73 -6.49 10.28 5.43
CA LEU A 73 -5.17 10.32 6.04
C LEU A 73 -5.22 11.20 7.29
N ALA A 74 -4.82 10.63 8.41
CA ALA A 74 -4.69 11.29 9.69
C ALA A 74 -3.22 11.23 10.13
N ALA A 75 -2.59 12.40 10.23
CA ALA A 75 -1.26 12.53 10.79
C ALA A 75 -1.27 13.61 11.88
N ARG A 76 -0.82 13.27 13.08
CA ARG A 76 -0.77 14.23 14.20
C ARG A 76 0.33 13.87 15.18
N LEU A 77 0.86 14.91 15.81
CA LEU A 77 1.88 14.85 16.83
C LEU A 77 1.25 15.10 18.20
N TYR A 78 1.60 14.28 19.19
CA TYR A 78 1.18 14.40 20.58
C TYR A 78 2.41 14.62 21.46
N LEU A 79 2.32 15.56 22.39
CA LEU A 79 3.42 15.99 23.26
C LEU A 79 3.05 15.84 24.71
N ARG A 80 4.02 15.51 25.56
CA ARG A 80 3.83 15.51 27.01
C ARG A 80 3.36 16.88 27.52
N LYS A 81 2.57 16.86 28.58
CA LYS A 81 2.23 18.06 29.35
C LYS A 81 3.47 18.80 29.83
N GLY A 82 3.38 20.13 29.82
CA GLY A 82 4.41 21.03 30.36
C GLY A 82 5.42 21.54 29.33
N LEU A 83 5.35 21.08 28.07
CA LEU A 83 6.19 21.56 26.99
C LEU A 83 5.61 22.82 26.34
N GLU A 84 6.41 23.88 26.24
CA GLU A 84 6.04 25.07 25.48
C GLU A 84 6.35 24.90 23.99
N VAL A 85 5.31 24.74 23.17
CA VAL A 85 5.44 24.56 21.72
C VAL A 85 5.47 25.91 21.03
N LYS A 86 6.42 26.10 20.11
CA LYS A 86 6.55 27.34 19.33
C LYS A 86 5.34 27.54 18.43
N GLU A 87 4.74 28.74 18.47
CA GLU A 87 3.54 29.07 17.68
C GLU A 87 3.72 28.81 16.18
N LYS A 88 4.88 29.20 15.64
CA LYS A 88 5.23 28.95 14.24
C LYS A 88 5.14 27.46 13.86
N PHE A 89 5.50 26.56 14.77
CA PHE A 89 5.41 25.12 14.53
C PHE A 89 3.94 24.65 14.52
N LEU A 90 3.09 25.21 15.38
CA LEU A 90 1.65 24.93 15.39
C LEU A 90 1.00 25.39 14.07
N GLU A 91 1.30 26.61 13.63
CA GLU A 91 0.80 27.20 12.39
C GLU A 91 1.26 26.41 11.15
N ASP A 92 2.56 26.10 11.05
CA ASP A 92 3.10 25.33 9.94
C ASP A 92 2.52 23.90 9.93
N SER A 93 2.31 23.29 11.11
CA SER A 93 1.73 21.95 11.22
C SER A 93 0.28 21.92 10.70
N GLU A 94 -0.55 22.88 11.11
CA GLU A 94 -1.92 22.99 10.62
C GLU A 94 -1.96 23.28 9.12
N LYS A 95 -1.12 24.20 8.63
CA LYS A 95 -1.10 24.62 7.24
C LYS A 95 -0.70 23.49 6.28
N PHE A 96 0.35 22.73 6.60
CA PHE A 96 0.90 21.73 5.68
C PHE A 96 0.34 20.31 5.92
N TYR A 97 -0.14 20.03 7.13
CA TYR A 97 -0.56 18.69 7.54
C TYR A 97 -1.98 18.65 8.07
N GLY A 98 -2.72 19.77 8.05
CA GLY A 98 -4.14 19.83 8.41
C GLY A 98 -4.43 19.46 9.86
N ALA A 99 -3.42 19.44 10.73
CA ALA A 99 -3.58 19.11 12.14
C ALA A 99 -2.52 19.82 12.99
N LYS A 100 -2.96 20.55 14.01
CA LYS A 100 -2.07 21.02 15.08
C LYS A 100 -1.60 19.85 15.96
N PRO A 101 -0.37 19.92 16.48
CA PRO A 101 0.07 19.11 17.61
C PRO A 101 -0.87 19.26 18.81
N VAL A 102 -0.97 18.23 19.64
CA VAL A 102 -1.82 18.21 20.85
C VAL A 102 -0.99 17.87 22.08
N THR A 103 -1.20 18.61 23.16
CA THR A 103 -0.61 18.31 24.46
C THR A 103 -1.45 17.26 25.19
N LEU A 104 -0.80 16.18 25.63
CA LEU A 104 -1.37 15.11 26.44
C LEU A 104 -1.75 15.64 27.83
N SER A 105 -2.84 15.12 28.39
CA SER A 105 -3.32 15.51 29.72
C SER A 105 -2.45 14.95 30.85
N GLY A 106 -1.73 13.85 30.59
CA GLY A 106 -0.97 13.09 31.59
C GLY A 106 -1.79 11.97 32.24
N ASN A 107 -3.05 11.81 31.84
CA ASN A 107 -3.88 10.65 32.18
C ASN A 107 -3.95 9.71 30.97
N SER A 108 -3.27 8.56 31.07
CA SER A 108 -3.13 7.63 29.95
C SER A 108 -4.45 7.10 29.40
N GLU A 109 -5.46 6.85 30.24
CA GLU A 109 -6.77 6.36 29.79
C GLU A 109 -7.53 7.43 29.02
N HIS A 110 -7.57 8.65 29.58
CA HIS A 110 -8.21 9.79 28.92
C HIS A 110 -7.52 10.13 27.59
N ASP A 111 -6.19 10.16 27.58
CA ASP A 111 -5.41 10.46 26.38
C ASP A 111 -5.58 9.38 25.31
N LEU A 112 -5.63 8.10 25.69
CA LEU A 112 -5.90 6.98 24.77
C LEU A 112 -7.27 7.10 24.10
N VAL A 113 -8.32 7.40 24.87
CA VAL A 113 -9.68 7.62 24.34
C VAL A 113 -9.71 8.82 23.40
N ALA A 114 -9.06 9.93 23.77
CA ALA A 114 -9.02 11.13 22.94
C ALA A 114 -8.29 10.89 21.60
N ILE A 115 -7.17 10.15 21.64
CA ILE A 115 -6.41 9.78 20.44
C ILE A 115 -7.27 8.92 19.50
N ASN A 116 -7.86 7.83 20.01
CA ASN A 116 -8.68 6.93 19.19
C ASN A 116 -9.89 7.65 18.59
N LYS A 117 -10.60 8.45 19.38
CA LYS A 117 -11.74 9.25 18.89
C LYS A 117 -11.34 10.23 17.79
N TRP A 118 -10.16 10.86 17.91
CA TRP A 118 -9.67 11.75 16.87
C TRP A 118 -9.32 11.00 15.59
N VAL A 119 -8.63 9.85 15.68
CA VAL A 119 -8.30 9.03 14.50
C VAL A 119 -9.55 8.49 13.83
N GLU A 120 -10.51 7.98 14.60
CA GLU A 120 -11.80 7.52 14.10
C GLU A 120 -12.53 8.63 13.34
N GLY A 121 -12.61 9.83 13.92
CA GLY A 121 -13.21 10.99 13.25
C GLY A 121 -12.46 11.39 11.97
N ALA A 122 -11.13 11.44 12.02
CA ALA A 122 -10.30 11.80 10.86
C ALA A 122 -10.32 10.74 9.75
N THR A 123 -10.70 9.50 10.07
CA THR A 123 -10.81 8.38 9.13
C THR A 123 -12.25 8.00 8.82
N HIS A 124 -13.23 8.83 9.21
CA HIS A 124 -14.66 8.59 9.00
C HIS A 124 -15.12 7.19 9.48
N GLY A 125 -14.62 6.76 10.64
CA GLY A 125 -14.97 5.48 11.27
C GLY A 125 -14.22 4.26 10.75
N GLN A 126 -13.34 4.41 9.73
CA GLN A 126 -12.65 3.27 9.13
C GLN A 126 -11.54 2.70 10.01
N ILE A 127 -10.96 3.53 10.89
CA ILE A 127 -9.99 3.12 11.90
C ILE A 127 -10.55 3.50 13.29
N PRO A 128 -11.41 2.65 13.89
CA PRO A 128 -12.07 2.97 15.16
C PRO A 128 -11.13 2.86 16.36
N THR A 129 -10.21 1.88 16.34
CA THR A 129 -9.22 1.67 17.41
C THR A 129 -7.83 1.71 16.80
N PHE A 130 -7.14 2.84 17.02
CA PHE A 130 -5.80 3.07 16.49
C PHE A 130 -4.70 2.62 17.47
N LEU A 131 -4.87 2.91 18.76
CA LEU A 131 -4.01 2.40 19.84
C LEU A 131 -4.83 1.56 20.81
N ARG A 132 -4.25 0.44 21.25
CA ARG A 132 -4.78 -0.37 22.36
C ARG A 132 -4.28 0.10 23.71
N GLN A 133 -3.09 0.70 23.74
CA GLN A 133 -2.46 1.24 24.92
C GLN A 133 -1.56 2.43 24.52
N LEU A 134 -1.43 3.40 25.41
CA LEU A 134 -0.45 4.48 25.24
C LEU A 134 0.92 3.99 25.72
N PRO A 135 2.02 4.20 24.96
CA PRO A 135 3.35 3.85 25.45
C PRO A 135 3.66 4.54 26.79
N ALA A 136 4.29 3.81 27.71
CA ALA A 136 4.78 4.38 28.96
C ALA A 136 5.79 5.51 28.67
N ASP A 137 5.86 6.50 29.56
CA ASP A 137 6.80 7.61 29.47
C ASP A 137 6.77 8.37 28.13
N THR A 138 5.59 8.47 27.52
CA THR A 138 5.40 9.19 26.25
C THR A 138 5.77 10.68 26.42
N VAL A 139 6.88 11.07 25.80
CA VAL A 139 7.35 12.45 25.66
C VAL A 139 6.82 13.05 24.36
N MET A 140 6.99 12.33 23.25
CA MET A 140 6.43 12.71 21.95
C MET A 140 5.98 11.48 21.17
N LEU A 141 4.74 11.50 20.71
CA LEU A 141 4.11 10.42 19.96
C LEU A 141 3.67 10.94 18.59
N LEU A 142 4.11 10.28 17.52
CA LEU A 142 3.70 10.60 16.16
C LEU A 142 2.77 9.52 15.65
N LEU A 143 1.61 9.95 15.16
CA LEU A 143 0.59 9.05 14.65
C LEU A 143 0.41 9.24 13.15
N SER A 144 0.30 8.13 12.44
CA SER A 144 -0.01 8.06 11.01
C SER A 144 -1.08 7.01 10.79
N ALA A 145 -2.30 7.40 10.47
CA ALA A 145 -3.37 6.48 10.10
C ALA A 145 -3.80 6.78 8.67
N ILE A 146 -3.79 5.77 7.81
CA ILE A 146 -4.28 5.89 6.44
C ILE A 146 -5.33 4.82 6.17
N HIS A 147 -6.40 5.21 5.49
CA HIS A 147 -7.38 4.29 4.94
C HIS A 147 -7.51 4.57 3.44
N PHE A 148 -7.38 3.53 2.63
CA PHE A 148 -7.59 3.58 1.18
C PHE A 148 -8.87 2.85 0.80
N HIS A 149 -9.68 3.54 0.01
CA HIS A 149 -10.82 2.95 -0.67
C HIS A 149 -10.89 3.53 -2.09
N GLY A 150 -10.49 2.71 -3.06
CA GLY A 150 -10.49 3.05 -4.47
C GLY A 150 -11.70 2.46 -5.18
N PHE A 151 -12.25 3.21 -6.13
CA PHE A 151 -13.28 2.73 -7.06
C PHE A 151 -12.60 2.30 -8.35
N TRP A 152 -12.82 1.09 -8.85
CA TRP A 152 -12.25 0.68 -10.13
C TRP A 152 -12.74 1.57 -11.27
N ARG A 153 -11.91 1.82 -12.29
CA ARG A 153 -12.40 2.40 -13.55
C ARG A 153 -13.41 1.44 -14.18
N ASN A 154 -13.01 0.17 -14.30
CA ASN A 154 -13.82 -0.95 -14.75
C ASN A 154 -14.29 -1.76 -13.54
N LYS A 155 -15.55 -1.63 -13.14
CA LYS A 155 -16.10 -2.33 -11.97
C LYS A 155 -16.27 -3.82 -12.21
N PHE A 156 -16.24 -4.58 -11.12
CA PHE A 156 -16.62 -5.99 -11.12
C PHE A 156 -18.14 -6.13 -10.91
N ASP A 157 -18.74 -7.18 -11.46
CA ASP A 157 -20.13 -7.50 -11.16
C ASP A 157 -20.21 -8.25 -9.84
N ALA A 158 -20.86 -7.65 -8.84
CA ALA A 158 -21.04 -8.26 -7.53
C ALA A 158 -21.78 -9.61 -7.61
N SER A 159 -22.63 -9.83 -8.63
CA SER A 159 -23.32 -11.11 -8.82
C SER A 159 -22.41 -12.25 -9.30
N LEU A 160 -21.24 -11.93 -9.86
CA LEU A 160 -20.22 -12.91 -10.27
C LEU A 160 -19.19 -13.17 -9.18
N THR A 161 -19.23 -12.39 -8.09
CA THR A 161 -18.35 -12.59 -6.94
C THR A 161 -18.87 -13.76 -6.12
N GLY A 162 -17.96 -14.61 -5.67
CA GLY A 162 -18.29 -15.69 -4.76
C GLY A 162 -17.08 -16.50 -4.35
N PRO A 163 -17.28 -17.56 -3.55
CA PRO A 163 -16.21 -18.40 -3.05
C PRO A 163 -15.32 -18.96 -4.17
N ASP A 164 -14.02 -18.83 -4.00
CA ASP A 164 -13.00 -19.46 -4.84
C ASP A 164 -11.77 -19.78 -3.97
N ILE A 165 -10.78 -20.43 -4.56
CA ILE A 165 -9.59 -20.89 -3.85
C ILE A 165 -8.46 -19.87 -3.99
N PHE A 166 -7.78 -19.59 -2.88
CA PHE A 166 -6.47 -18.94 -2.88
C PHE A 166 -5.43 -19.93 -2.37
N HIS A 167 -4.40 -20.18 -3.17
CA HIS A 167 -3.30 -21.07 -2.83
C HIS A 167 -2.28 -20.31 -1.98
N LEU A 168 -2.03 -20.78 -0.76
CA LEU A 168 -1.03 -20.17 0.13
C LEU A 168 0.38 -20.61 -0.28
N ASP A 169 0.51 -21.89 -0.60
CA ASP A 169 1.74 -22.50 -1.09
C ASP A 169 1.41 -23.73 -1.97
N ASN A 170 2.38 -24.62 -2.18
CA ASN A 170 2.20 -25.86 -2.93
C ASN A 170 1.21 -26.83 -2.26
N ASN A 171 1.05 -26.78 -0.94
CA ASN A 171 0.34 -27.76 -0.12
C ASN A 171 -0.95 -27.22 0.49
N PHE A 172 -1.04 -25.91 0.74
CA PHE A 172 -2.14 -25.30 1.47
C PHE A 172 -2.92 -24.30 0.64
N MET A 173 -4.21 -24.20 0.94
CA MET A 173 -5.14 -23.27 0.31
C MET A 173 -6.17 -22.74 1.31
N VAL A 174 -6.85 -21.65 0.97
CA VAL A 174 -7.88 -21.03 1.81
C VAL A 174 -9.04 -20.54 0.92
N PRO A 175 -10.30 -20.65 1.37
CA PRO A 175 -11.43 -20.07 0.65
C PRO A 175 -11.43 -18.54 0.77
N VAL A 176 -11.73 -17.87 -0.33
CA VAL A 176 -11.81 -16.40 -0.41
C VAL A 176 -13.03 -15.98 -1.23
N GLU A 177 -13.55 -14.79 -0.94
CA GLU A 177 -14.49 -14.12 -1.84
C GLU A 177 -13.72 -13.56 -3.04
N MET A 178 -13.93 -14.17 -4.21
CA MET A 178 -13.18 -13.85 -5.42
C MET A 178 -14.05 -13.06 -6.39
N MET A 179 -13.66 -11.83 -6.68
CA MET A 179 -14.25 -11.01 -7.73
C MET A 179 -13.85 -11.56 -9.10
N LYS A 180 -14.82 -11.66 -10.03
CA LYS A 180 -14.62 -12.30 -11.33
C LYS A 180 -15.12 -11.41 -12.47
N ALA A 181 -14.38 -11.39 -13.56
CA ALA A 181 -14.80 -10.76 -14.81
C ALA A 181 -14.35 -11.61 -15.99
N GLN A 182 -15.28 -12.00 -16.88
CA GLN A 182 -14.95 -12.84 -18.03
C GLN A 182 -14.21 -12.06 -19.12
N LYS A 183 -14.56 -10.78 -19.29
CA LYS A 183 -14.03 -9.87 -20.32
C LYS A 183 -13.63 -8.53 -19.70
N TYR A 184 -12.54 -8.52 -18.94
CA TYR A 184 -11.98 -7.31 -18.35
C TYR A 184 -10.96 -6.67 -19.29
N SER A 185 -11.01 -5.35 -19.51
CA SER A 185 -9.97 -4.63 -20.26
C SER A 185 -8.74 -4.48 -19.36
N LEU A 186 -7.74 -5.36 -19.55
CA LEU A 186 -6.56 -5.44 -18.70
C LEU A 186 -5.27 -5.22 -19.50
N SER A 187 -4.37 -4.40 -18.96
CA SER A 187 -2.98 -4.34 -19.42
C SER A 187 -2.11 -5.12 -18.45
N TRP A 188 -1.43 -6.14 -18.96
CA TRP A 188 -0.54 -6.98 -18.16
C TRP A 188 0.57 -7.58 -19.03
N PHE A 189 1.67 -7.96 -18.40
CA PHE A 189 2.83 -8.57 -19.06
C PHE A 189 3.54 -9.55 -18.12
N THR A 190 4.43 -10.38 -18.68
CA THR A 190 5.33 -11.23 -17.92
C THR A 190 6.73 -10.62 -17.95
N LEU A 191 7.39 -10.56 -16.80
CA LEU A 191 8.81 -10.18 -16.70
C LEU A 191 9.63 -11.43 -16.44
N GLU A 192 10.17 -12.01 -17.51
CA GLU A 192 10.90 -13.28 -17.49
C GLU A 192 12.11 -13.26 -16.55
N SER A 193 12.82 -12.12 -16.46
CA SER A 193 14.01 -11.99 -15.61
C SER A 193 13.74 -12.20 -14.12
N LEU A 194 12.49 -12.03 -13.67
CA LEU A 194 12.09 -12.25 -12.28
C LEU A 194 11.03 -13.35 -12.14
N ASP A 195 10.63 -14.00 -13.23
CA ASP A 195 9.56 -15.00 -13.27
C ASP A 195 8.26 -14.51 -12.60
N ILE A 196 7.83 -13.29 -12.96
CA ILE A 196 6.64 -12.63 -12.41
C ILE A 196 5.66 -12.21 -13.52
N GLN A 197 4.37 -12.22 -13.21
CA GLN A 197 3.32 -11.55 -13.99
C GLN A 197 2.97 -10.22 -13.35
N VAL A 198 2.72 -9.21 -14.16
CA VAL A 198 2.43 -7.84 -13.70
C VAL A 198 1.19 -7.33 -14.39
N ALA A 199 0.18 -6.93 -13.63
CA ALA A 199 -1.07 -6.39 -14.17
C ALA A 199 -1.38 -5.02 -13.58
N LYS A 200 -1.93 -4.12 -14.40
CA LYS A 200 -2.36 -2.79 -13.99
C LYS A 200 -3.88 -2.69 -14.01
N PHE A 201 -4.45 -2.37 -12.85
CA PHE A 201 -5.88 -2.15 -12.66
C PHE A 201 -6.14 -0.67 -12.35
N PRO A 202 -6.61 0.12 -13.33
CA PRO A 202 -6.88 1.54 -13.11
C PRO A 202 -8.07 1.75 -12.17
N PHE A 203 -7.93 2.68 -11.23
CA PHE A 203 -9.03 3.24 -10.45
C PHE A 203 -9.68 4.41 -11.20
N LYS A 204 -10.80 4.90 -10.66
CA LYS A 204 -11.38 6.19 -11.03
C LYS A 204 -10.42 7.30 -10.61
N GLY A 205 -10.04 8.15 -11.56
CA GLY A 205 -9.06 9.22 -11.35
C GLY A 205 -7.64 8.79 -11.77
N ASN A 206 -6.63 9.48 -11.26
CA ASN A 206 -5.24 9.31 -11.70
C ASN A 206 -4.50 8.26 -10.85
N MET A 207 -5.08 7.09 -10.60
CA MET A 207 -4.40 6.03 -9.82
C MET A 207 -4.60 4.65 -10.41
N SER A 208 -3.64 3.78 -10.11
CA SER A 208 -3.68 2.38 -10.50
C SER A 208 -3.23 1.46 -9.36
N PHE A 209 -3.88 0.29 -9.29
CA PHE A 209 -3.42 -0.85 -8.53
C PHE A 209 -2.55 -1.72 -9.45
N LEU A 210 -1.28 -1.85 -9.10
CA LEU A 210 -0.32 -2.71 -9.76
C LEU A 210 -0.28 -4.04 -8.99
N ALA A 211 -0.65 -5.14 -9.62
CA ALA A 211 -0.45 -6.47 -9.08
C ALA A 211 0.84 -7.07 -9.64
N ILE A 212 1.71 -7.56 -8.78
CA ILE A 212 2.97 -8.24 -9.13
C ILE A 212 2.90 -9.64 -8.54
N VAL A 213 2.80 -10.64 -9.39
CA VAL A 213 2.49 -12.03 -9.03
C VAL A 213 3.66 -12.92 -9.43
N PRO A 214 4.47 -13.39 -8.46
CA PRO A 214 5.45 -14.43 -8.72
C PRO A 214 4.79 -15.70 -9.25
N ASN A 215 5.44 -16.36 -10.20
CA ASN A 215 4.98 -17.66 -10.69
C ASN A 215 5.30 -18.80 -9.71
N GLN A 216 6.27 -18.59 -8.81
CA GLN A 216 6.67 -19.53 -7.77
C GLN A 216 6.14 -19.09 -6.41
N PHE A 217 5.77 -20.06 -5.55
CA PHE A 217 5.33 -19.76 -4.17
C PHE A 217 6.47 -19.32 -3.25
N THR A 218 7.70 -19.78 -3.53
CA THR A 218 8.89 -19.39 -2.75
C THR A 218 9.58 -18.23 -3.45
N TRP A 219 9.50 -17.03 -2.87
CA TRP A 219 10.11 -15.83 -3.41
C TRP A 219 10.48 -14.84 -2.29
N ASN A 220 11.38 -13.91 -2.61
CA ASN A 220 11.84 -12.90 -1.67
C ASN A 220 11.32 -11.52 -2.10
N VAL A 221 10.51 -10.90 -1.22
CA VAL A 221 9.94 -9.56 -1.43
C VAL A 221 11.01 -8.53 -1.76
N SER A 222 12.11 -8.50 -1.01
CA SER A 222 13.21 -7.55 -1.22
C SER A 222 13.86 -7.76 -2.58
N HIS A 223 14.10 -9.02 -2.98
CA HIS A 223 14.68 -9.32 -4.29
C HIS A 223 13.78 -8.84 -5.45
N VAL A 224 12.46 -9.06 -5.35
CA VAL A 224 11.52 -8.57 -6.37
C VAL A 224 11.52 -7.04 -6.40
N LEU A 225 11.35 -6.38 -5.26
CA LEU A 225 11.27 -4.90 -5.20
C LEU A 225 12.57 -4.20 -5.62
N GLU A 226 13.73 -4.78 -5.35
CA GLU A 226 15.03 -4.20 -5.72
C GLU A 226 15.31 -4.28 -7.22
N ASN A 227 14.84 -5.35 -7.88
CA ASN A 227 15.08 -5.61 -9.30
C ASN A 227 13.89 -5.21 -10.18
N PHE A 228 12.75 -4.84 -9.60
CA PHE A 228 11.57 -4.41 -10.34
C PHE A 228 11.83 -3.05 -11.02
N PRO A 229 11.67 -2.93 -12.35
CA PRO A 229 11.98 -1.72 -13.11
C PRO A 229 10.90 -0.63 -12.96
N TYR A 230 10.63 -0.17 -11.73
CA TYR A 230 9.55 0.77 -11.41
C TYR A 230 9.63 2.10 -12.18
N GLU A 231 10.84 2.64 -12.37
CA GLU A 231 11.04 3.90 -13.11
C GLU A 231 10.63 3.81 -14.59
N ARG A 232 10.60 2.59 -15.16
CA ARG A 232 10.17 2.32 -16.53
C ARG A 232 8.77 1.70 -16.60
N LEU A 233 8.05 1.65 -15.49
CA LEU A 233 6.76 0.96 -15.38
C LEU A 233 5.78 1.36 -16.48
N ARG A 234 5.67 2.66 -16.78
CA ARG A 234 4.75 3.18 -17.80
C ARG A 234 5.05 2.65 -19.20
N SER A 235 6.33 2.48 -19.56
CA SER A 235 6.71 2.02 -20.90
C SER A 235 6.64 0.50 -21.06
N LEU A 236 6.49 -0.25 -19.97
CA LEU A 236 6.39 -1.72 -20.00
C LEU A 236 4.98 -2.22 -20.27
N PHE A 237 3.96 -1.41 -19.99
CA PHE A 237 2.57 -1.84 -20.15
C PHE A 237 2.12 -1.81 -21.61
N PRO A 238 1.68 -2.95 -22.18
CA PRO A 238 1.08 -2.98 -23.50
C PRO A 238 -0.32 -2.33 -23.49
N LYS A 239 -0.95 -2.25 -24.66
CA LYS A 239 -2.38 -1.88 -24.75
C LYS A 239 -3.23 -2.89 -23.98
N GLU A 240 -4.34 -2.41 -23.43
CA GLU A 240 -5.29 -3.27 -22.73
C GLU A 240 -5.92 -4.29 -23.69
N ILE A 241 -6.06 -5.52 -23.22
CA ILE A 241 -6.69 -6.62 -23.95
C ILE A 241 -7.81 -7.24 -23.12
N PRO A 242 -8.88 -7.76 -23.77
CA PRO A 242 -9.91 -8.52 -23.08
C PRO A 242 -9.33 -9.77 -22.39
N THR A 243 -9.45 -9.83 -21.07
CA THR A 243 -8.85 -10.85 -20.22
C THR A 243 -9.88 -11.38 -19.22
N THR A 244 -9.92 -12.68 -18.97
CA THR A 244 -10.65 -13.26 -17.83
C THR A 244 -9.86 -13.02 -16.56
N VAL A 245 -10.45 -12.29 -15.61
CA VAL A 245 -9.77 -11.81 -14.40
C VAL A 245 -10.42 -12.40 -13.16
N LYS A 246 -9.57 -12.81 -12.20
CA LYS A 246 -9.94 -13.15 -10.82
C LYS A 246 -9.11 -12.36 -9.83
N ILE A 247 -9.75 -11.66 -8.89
CA ILE A 247 -9.09 -10.89 -7.82
C ILE A 247 -9.82 -11.12 -6.50
N PRO A 248 -9.13 -11.48 -5.41
CA PRO A 248 -9.78 -11.65 -4.12
C PRO A 248 -10.25 -10.28 -3.61
N LYS A 249 -11.42 -10.24 -2.97
CA LYS A 249 -11.77 -9.11 -2.12
C LYS A 249 -10.73 -9.02 -1.01
N LEU A 250 -10.26 -7.81 -0.74
CA LEU A 250 -9.26 -7.57 0.30
C LEU A 250 -9.84 -6.62 1.33
N LYS A 251 -9.64 -6.97 2.59
CA LYS A 251 -9.74 -6.04 3.71
C LYS A 251 -8.53 -6.29 4.60
N VAL A 252 -7.59 -5.36 4.55
CA VAL A 252 -6.29 -5.48 5.21
C VAL A 252 -6.13 -4.34 6.18
N ASP A 253 -5.94 -4.67 7.45
CA ASP A 253 -5.60 -3.75 8.52
C ASP A 253 -4.21 -4.10 9.03
N TYR A 254 -3.28 -3.15 8.97
CA TYR A 254 -1.90 -3.35 9.39
C TYR A 254 -1.46 -2.22 10.32
N HIS A 255 -0.87 -2.57 11.45
CA HIS A 255 -0.37 -1.63 12.45
C HIS A 255 1.10 -1.93 12.75
N LEU A 256 1.93 -0.89 12.78
CA LEU A 256 3.36 -1.00 12.96
C LEU A 256 3.93 0.20 13.72
N GLU A 257 4.70 -0.10 14.76
CA GLU A 257 5.60 0.88 15.38
C GLU A 257 6.90 1.00 14.57
N LEU A 258 7.18 2.19 14.04
CA LEU A 258 8.27 2.42 13.12
C LEU A 258 9.63 2.60 13.80
N ASN A 259 9.70 2.68 15.14
CA ASN A 259 10.92 2.99 15.88
C ASN A 259 12.11 2.10 15.48
N LYS A 260 11.91 0.78 15.52
CA LYS A 260 12.96 -0.21 15.20
C LYS A 260 13.37 -0.12 13.73
N VAL A 261 12.40 -0.01 12.82
CA VAL A 261 12.64 0.07 11.38
C VAL A 261 13.44 1.33 11.05
N LEU A 262 13.02 2.49 11.56
CA LEU A 262 13.69 3.76 11.32
C LEU A 262 15.08 3.81 11.97
N SER A 263 15.26 3.20 13.14
CA SER A 263 16.58 3.05 13.76
C SER A 263 17.53 2.24 12.87
N GLN A 264 17.06 1.11 12.31
CA GLN A 264 17.83 0.30 11.35
C GLN A 264 18.13 1.05 10.05
N MET A 265 17.29 2.02 9.68
CA MET A 265 17.51 2.93 8.55
C MET A 265 18.42 4.13 8.87
N GLY A 266 19.04 4.17 10.06
CA GLY A 266 19.99 5.21 10.46
C GLY A 266 19.37 6.42 11.18
N LEU A 267 18.09 6.35 11.54
CA LEU A 267 17.36 7.42 12.25
C LEU A 267 17.25 7.20 13.75
N GLN A 268 18.17 6.43 14.33
CA GLN A 268 18.16 6.12 15.78
C GLN A 268 18.21 7.39 16.65
N GLU A 269 18.86 8.45 16.18
CA GLU A 269 18.98 9.74 16.88
C GLU A 269 17.62 10.34 17.25
N LEU A 270 16.57 10.10 16.44
CA LEU A 270 15.20 10.55 16.73
C LEU A 270 14.68 10.07 18.08
N PHE A 271 15.13 8.89 18.51
CA PHE A 271 14.63 8.21 19.71
C PHE A 271 15.55 8.38 20.92
N THR A 272 16.72 9.01 20.75
CA THR A 272 17.71 9.15 21.82
C THR A 272 17.96 10.62 22.17
N ASN A 273 18.46 11.42 21.23
CA ASN A 273 18.80 12.82 21.46
C ASN A 273 18.77 13.62 20.15
N PRO A 274 17.58 13.86 19.57
CA PRO A 274 17.48 14.62 18.33
C PRO A 274 17.52 16.13 18.57
N ASP A 275 17.93 16.87 17.55
CA ASP A 275 17.76 18.33 17.53
C ASP A 275 16.34 18.69 17.07
N LEU A 276 15.44 18.85 18.04
CA LEU A 276 14.04 19.25 17.85
C LEU A 276 13.76 20.65 18.43
N GLN A 277 14.76 21.50 18.57
CA GLN A 277 14.64 22.84 19.17
C GLN A 277 13.62 23.74 18.47
N LYS A 278 13.24 23.41 17.24
CA LYS A 278 12.24 24.16 16.48
C LYS A 278 10.80 23.82 16.86
N ILE A 279 10.58 22.75 17.62
CA ILE A 279 9.28 22.40 18.20
C ILE A 279 9.14 23.11 19.55
N THR A 280 10.14 22.97 20.41
CA THR A 280 10.20 23.55 21.76
C THR A 280 11.66 23.82 22.13
N GLU A 281 11.93 24.75 23.05
CA GLU A 281 13.29 24.99 23.57
C GLU A 281 13.77 23.88 24.52
N GLU A 282 12.85 23.11 25.09
CA GLU A 282 13.16 22.03 26.01
C GLU A 282 13.71 20.79 25.29
N PRO A 283 14.60 20.00 25.92
CA PRO A 283 15.06 18.73 25.36
C PRO A 283 13.89 17.79 25.06
N LEU A 284 13.80 17.33 23.81
CA LEU A 284 12.70 16.51 23.31
C LEU A 284 13.25 15.35 22.47
N PHE A 285 12.63 14.18 22.58
CA PHE A 285 12.90 13.04 21.72
C PHE A 285 11.59 12.36 21.30
N VAL A 286 11.63 11.61 20.20
CA VAL A 286 10.50 10.82 19.73
C VAL A 286 10.39 9.57 20.59
N SER A 287 9.31 9.43 21.35
CA SER A 287 9.05 8.20 22.12
C SER A 287 8.55 7.09 21.22
N SER A 288 7.60 7.38 20.32
CA SER A 288 7.04 6.38 19.43
C SER A 288 6.48 6.99 18.15
N ILE A 289 6.64 6.27 17.04
CA ILE A 289 6.02 6.57 15.75
C ILE A 289 5.11 5.40 15.38
N GLN A 290 3.81 5.60 15.50
CA GLN A 290 2.80 4.58 15.28
C GLN A 290 2.15 4.79 13.91
N HIS A 291 2.19 3.77 13.07
CA HIS A 291 1.60 3.79 11.74
C HIS A 291 0.55 2.68 11.61
N GLN A 292 -0.63 3.05 11.13
CA GLN A 292 -1.68 2.12 10.76
C GLN A 292 -2.13 2.38 9.33
N SER A 293 -2.28 1.31 8.56
CA SER A 293 -2.87 1.32 7.23
C SER A 293 -4.06 0.37 7.17
N ALA A 294 -5.14 0.85 6.57
CA ALA A 294 -6.31 0.07 6.22
C ALA A 294 -6.52 0.15 4.70
N LEU A 295 -6.70 -1.01 4.07
CA LEU A 295 -6.93 -1.13 2.63
C LEU A 295 -8.16 -2.00 2.39
N GLU A 296 -9.10 -1.49 1.61
CA GLU A 296 -10.26 -2.26 1.18
C GLU A 296 -10.35 -2.28 -0.36
N LEU A 297 -10.41 -3.49 -0.95
CA LEU A 297 -10.70 -3.70 -2.36
C LEU A 297 -12.02 -4.48 -2.48
N LYS A 298 -12.99 -3.82 -3.13
CA LYS A 298 -14.33 -4.32 -3.42
C LYS A 298 -14.61 -4.26 -4.91
N GLU A 299 -15.80 -4.66 -5.31
CA GLU A 299 -16.28 -4.68 -6.69
C GLU A 299 -16.53 -3.28 -7.25
N ASP A 300 -16.70 -2.30 -6.35
CA ASP A 300 -17.16 -0.95 -6.64
C ASP A 300 -16.30 -0.23 -7.69
N GLY A 301 -16.96 0.41 -8.64
CA GLY A 301 -16.31 1.12 -9.74
C GLY A 301 -17.30 1.89 -10.61
N VAL A 302 -16.80 2.54 -11.66
CA VAL A 302 -17.60 3.45 -12.50
C VAL A 302 -18.21 2.74 -13.69
N GLU A 303 -17.37 2.13 -14.54
CA GLU A 303 -17.78 1.55 -15.80
C GLU A 303 -18.10 0.06 -15.63
N ALA A 304 -19.23 -0.40 -16.16
CA ALA A 304 -19.61 -1.80 -16.11
C ALA A 304 -18.76 -2.64 -17.07
N SER A 305 -17.73 -3.33 -16.57
CA SER A 305 -16.94 -4.26 -17.40
C SER A 305 -17.72 -5.53 -17.79
N ALA A 306 -18.85 -5.80 -17.12
CA ALA A 306 -19.48 -7.11 -17.09
C ALA A 306 -20.81 -7.22 -17.87
N ALA A 307 -21.26 -6.20 -18.59
CA ALA A 307 -22.53 -6.27 -19.30
C ALA A 307 -22.53 -7.14 -20.58
N THR A 308 -21.45 -7.88 -20.88
CA THR A 308 -21.40 -8.73 -22.08
C THR A 308 -21.78 -10.17 -21.74
N SER A 309 -23.03 -10.49 -22.07
CA SER A 309 -23.62 -11.83 -22.15
C SER A 309 -22.65 -12.87 -22.73
N ILE A 310 -22.71 -14.07 -22.15
CA ILE A 310 -22.07 -15.32 -22.55
C ILE A 310 -22.11 -15.45 -24.09
N MET A 311 -21.00 -15.11 -24.74
CA MET A 311 -20.74 -15.42 -26.14
C MET A 311 -19.54 -16.36 -26.13
N LEU A 312 -19.84 -17.65 -26.32
CA LEU A 312 -18.88 -18.72 -26.54
C LEU A 312 -17.95 -18.38 -27.73
N SER A 313 -16.71 -18.88 -27.68
CA SER A 313 -15.79 -19.07 -28.80
C SER A 313 -14.69 -18.02 -29.07
N ARG A 314 -13.94 -17.58 -28.04
CA ARG A 314 -12.47 -17.32 -28.14
C ARG A 314 -11.80 -17.64 -26.80
N SER A 315 -10.66 -18.34 -26.82
CA SER A 315 -9.81 -18.51 -25.64
C SER A 315 -9.24 -17.14 -25.25
N LEU A 316 -9.90 -16.44 -24.33
CA LEU A 316 -9.39 -15.20 -23.77
C LEU A 316 -8.17 -15.51 -22.88
N SER A 317 -7.22 -14.59 -22.84
CA SER A 317 -6.16 -14.62 -21.84
C SER A 317 -6.75 -14.63 -20.43
N ALA A 318 -6.10 -15.30 -19.49
CA ALA A 318 -6.53 -15.35 -18.09
C ALA A 318 -5.47 -14.73 -17.17
N PHE A 319 -5.92 -13.97 -16.17
CA PHE A 319 -5.08 -13.43 -15.12
C PHE A 319 -5.76 -13.61 -13.76
N SER A 320 -5.09 -14.30 -12.84
CA SER A 320 -5.65 -14.65 -11.53
C SER A 320 -4.72 -14.19 -10.41
N LEU A 321 -5.30 -13.58 -9.38
CA LEU A 321 -4.65 -13.30 -8.09
C LEU A 321 -5.05 -14.35 -7.06
N ASP A 322 -4.78 -15.62 -7.37
CA ASP A 322 -5.12 -16.80 -6.56
C ASP A 322 -3.91 -17.38 -5.81
N ARG A 323 -2.82 -16.63 -5.71
CA ARG A 323 -1.57 -17.00 -5.02
C ARG A 323 -0.89 -15.76 -4.46
N PRO A 324 0.12 -15.87 -3.57
CA PRO A 324 0.74 -14.71 -2.95
C PRO A 324 1.26 -13.69 -3.97
N PHE A 325 0.99 -12.41 -3.72
CA PHE A 325 1.35 -11.33 -4.64
C PHE A 325 1.78 -10.08 -3.89
N LEU A 326 2.60 -9.26 -4.56
CA LEU A 326 2.86 -7.89 -4.17
C LEU A 326 1.89 -6.97 -4.87
N PHE A 327 1.58 -5.85 -4.23
CA PHE A 327 0.86 -4.77 -4.90
C PHE A 327 1.48 -3.41 -4.63
N ILE A 328 1.31 -2.53 -5.60
CA ILE A 328 1.62 -1.10 -5.48
C ILE A 328 0.40 -0.31 -5.92
N ILE A 329 -0.11 0.55 -5.06
CA ILE A 329 -1.07 1.59 -5.47
C ILE A 329 -0.26 2.85 -5.70
N PHE A 330 -0.34 3.41 -6.89
CA PHE A 330 0.43 4.59 -7.26
C PHE A 330 -0.41 5.62 -8.01
N ASP A 331 -0.01 6.87 -7.89
CA ASP A 331 -0.57 7.98 -8.66
C ASP A 331 0.03 7.95 -10.07
N GLU A 332 -0.82 7.85 -11.09
CA GLU A 332 -0.42 7.71 -12.49
C GLU A 332 0.21 8.97 -13.05
N GLU A 333 -0.04 10.16 -12.48
CA GLU A 333 0.49 11.43 -12.98
C GLU A 333 1.92 11.66 -12.48
N THR A 334 2.12 11.51 -11.17
CA THR A 334 3.39 11.73 -10.48
C THR A 334 4.25 10.46 -10.40
N GLY A 335 3.67 9.28 -10.58
CA GLY A 335 4.36 7.99 -10.41
C GLY A 335 4.64 7.62 -8.96
N ILE A 336 4.15 8.40 -7.98
CA ILE A 336 4.46 8.20 -6.56
C ILE A 336 3.68 6.99 -6.02
N PRO A 337 4.35 6.01 -5.37
CA PRO A 337 3.66 4.92 -4.70
C PRO A 337 2.99 5.42 -3.41
N LEU A 338 1.67 5.22 -3.34
CA LEU A 338 0.82 5.56 -2.20
C LEU A 338 0.81 4.41 -1.18
N PHE A 339 0.66 3.18 -1.67
CA PHE A 339 0.66 1.95 -0.87
C PHE A 339 1.53 0.89 -1.52
N ILE A 340 2.16 0.09 -0.67
CA ILE A 340 2.96 -1.08 -1.09
C ILE A 340 2.69 -2.17 -0.09
N GLY A 341 2.30 -3.35 -0.56
CA GLY A 341 2.00 -4.45 0.34
C GLY A 341 2.25 -5.81 -0.29
N SER A 342 2.23 -6.82 0.57
CA SER A 342 2.36 -8.23 0.23
C SER A 342 1.17 -8.97 0.81
N ILE A 343 0.42 -9.67 -0.04
CA ILE A 343 -0.70 -10.51 0.37
C ILE A 343 -0.22 -11.96 0.30
N GLN A 344 0.03 -12.54 1.47
CA GLN A 344 0.36 -13.96 1.63
C GLN A 344 -0.88 -14.80 1.91
N ASN A 345 -1.82 -14.26 2.68
CA ASN A 345 -3.12 -14.85 2.96
C ASN A 345 -4.18 -13.75 2.99
N PRO A 346 -5.10 -13.69 2.01
CA PRO A 346 -6.19 -12.71 1.97
C PRO A 346 -7.34 -13.00 2.96
N ASN A 347 -7.38 -14.20 3.58
CA ASN A 347 -8.38 -14.58 4.58
C ASN A 347 -7.71 -15.25 5.81
N PRO A 348 -7.05 -14.47 6.70
CA PRO A 348 -6.34 -15.02 7.87
C PRO A 348 -7.26 -15.71 8.90
N SER A 349 -8.57 -15.45 8.88
CA SER A 349 -9.53 -16.03 9.81
C SER A 349 -10.01 -17.43 9.41
N ALA A 350 -9.87 -17.80 8.14
CA ALA A 350 -10.21 -19.14 7.68
C ALA A 350 -9.05 -20.11 7.94
N ALA A 351 -9.40 -21.34 8.36
CA ALA A 351 -8.42 -22.39 8.56
C ALA A 351 -7.83 -22.84 7.20
N PRO A 352 -6.49 -22.88 7.05
CA PRO A 352 -5.86 -23.44 5.86
C PRO A 352 -6.27 -24.90 5.64
N GLN A 353 -6.57 -25.24 4.40
CA GLN A 353 -6.92 -26.58 3.95
C GLN A 353 -5.74 -27.17 3.18
N MET A 354 -5.44 -28.45 3.42
CA MET A 354 -4.43 -29.17 2.65
C MET A 354 -5.01 -29.52 1.29
N LYS A 355 -4.23 -29.35 0.22
CA LYS A 355 -4.62 -29.78 -1.12
C LYS A 355 -4.72 -31.30 -1.13
N GLU A 356 -5.78 -31.83 -1.73
CA GLU A 356 -5.87 -33.25 -2.00
C GLU A 356 -4.72 -33.66 -2.94
N PRO A 357 -4.04 -34.79 -2.69
CA PRO A 357 -3.10 -35.34 -3.66
C PRO A 357 -3.82 -35.53 -4.99
N GLN A 358 -3.26 -34.96 -6.08
CA GLN A 358 -3.70 -35.36 -7.41
C GLN A 358 -3.26 -36.81 -7.61
N ASP A 359 -4.15 -37.76 -7.35
CA ASP A 359 -3.96 -39.14 -7.74
C ASP A 359 -3.86 -39.21 -9.27
N SER A 360 -2.65 -39.38 -9.76
CA SER A 360 -2.36 -39.73 -11.14
C SER A 360 -2.79 -41.18 -11.40
N HIS A 361 -4.10 -41.44 -11.40
CA HIS A 361 -4.68 -42.66 -11.94
C HIS A 361 -5.53 -42.31 -13.17
N ASN A 362 -4.84 -42.18 -14.30
CA ASN A 362 -5.38 -42.48 -15.62
C ASN A 362 -4.22 -42.83 -16.55
N ALA A 363 -3.51 -43.91 -16.21
CA ALA A 363 -2.81 -44.73 -17.18
C ALA A 363 -3.70 -45.96 -17.44
N THR A 364 -4.76 -45.80 -18.23
CA THR A 364 -5.32 -46.95 -18.94
C THR A 364 -4.32 -47.33 -20.00
N ASP A 365 -3.58 -48.39 -19.66
CA ASP A 365 -2.73 -49.19 -20.51
C ASP A 365 -3.50 -49.59 -21.78
N VAL A 366 -3.13 -49.01 -22.92
CA VAL A 366 -3.57 -49.45 -24.25
C VAL A 366 -2.43 -50.31 -24.80
N THR A 367 -2.38 -51.55 -24.37
CA THR A 367 -1.72 -52.63 -25.11
C THR A 367 -2.45 -53.93 -24.85
N ASP A 368 -3.32 -54.32 -25.77
CA ASP A 368 -3.23 -55.65 -26.40
C ASP A 368 -4.29 -55.78 -27.50
N VAL A 369 -3.82 -55.80 -28.75
CA VAL A 369 -4.56 -56.29 -29.90
C VAL A 369 -3.99 -57.68 -30.22
N PRO A 370 -4.69 -58.78 -29.94
CA PRO A 370 -4.34 -60.06 -30.53
C PRO A 370 -4.98 -60.16 -31.91
N GLY A 371 -4.14 -60.37 -32.93
CA GLY A 371 -4.54 -60.48 -34.33
C GLY A 371 -5.54 -61.60 -34.61
N PHE A 372 -6.45 -61.32 -35.54
CA PHE A 372 -7.29 -62.30 -36.19
C PHE A 372 -6.46 -63.14 -37.19
N PRO A 373 -6.54 -64.48 -37.17
CA PRO A 373 -6.24 -65.28 -38.34
C PRO A 373 -7.52 -65.52 -39.17
N PHE A 374 -7.38 -65.31 -40.47
CA PHE A 374 -8.32 -65.73 -41.51
C PHE A 374 -8.39 -67.26 -41.65
N GLN A 375 -9.62 -67.80 -41.77
CA GLN A 375 -10.09 -68.99 -42.52
C GLN A 375 -11.49 -69.31 -41.98
N GLY A 376 -12.60 -69.48 -42.71
CA GLY A 376 -12.90 -69.76 -44.12
C GLY A 376 -14.06 -70.79 -44.14
N SER A 377 -14.97 -70.67 -45.12
CA SER A 377 -16.04 -71.62 -45.53
C SER A 377 -17.38 -71.56 -44.77
N TYR A 378 -18.45 -71.03 -45.38
CA TYR A 378 -19.32 -71.68 -46.38
C TYR A 378 -20.15 -70.64 -47.13
#